data_AF-A0A0G2HR24-F1
#
_entry.id   AF-A0A0G2HR24-F1
#
_cell.length_a   1.000
_cell.length_b   1.000
_cell.length_c   1.000
_cell.angle_alpha   90.00
_cell.angle_beta   90.00
_cell.angle_gamma   90.00
#
_symmetry.space_group_name_H-M   'P 1'
#
loop_
_entity.id
_entity.type
_entity.pdbx_description
1 polymer ?
#
loop_
_entity_poly.entity_id
_entity_poly.type
_entity_poly.pdbx_seq_one_letter_code
_entity_poly.pdbx_strand_id
1 'polypeptide(L)'
;MVKCDHVAWLELIEGDAGPHLIYGWRLACLLKELEAPGEQHPQVTFFIGWKRKNEALRQFCNGQFRPRNRHQSNAINLHLDPASVTSQHSQFFADWDCTRWDILPAVNSPKTCHCEEIISVNWPHRALSDPYDLIIARLLFQFCDVVCIFVDDIGGAEKTCSLLNA
;
A
#
# COMPACT_ATOMS: atom_id res chain seq x y z
N MET A 1 -16.43 18.11 -2.17
CA MET A 1 -15.63 17.41 -1.14
C MET A 1 -14.20 17.91 -1.25
N VAL A 2 -13.54 18.23 -0.13
CA VAL A 2 -12.13 18.64 -0.14
C VAL A 2 -11.30 17.53 -0.78
N LYS A 3 -10.47 17.85 -1.78
CA LYS A 3 -9.59 16.86 -2.42
C LYS A 3 -8.59 16.38 -1.35
N CYS A 4 -8.64 15.09 -1.05
CA CYS A 4 -7.74 14.47 -0.09
C CYS A 4 -6.48 14.01 -0.82
N ASP A 5 -5.32 14.53 -0.42
CA ASP A 5 -4.02 14.15 -1.00
C ASP A 5 -3.42 12.89 -0.33
N HIS A 6 -4.15 12.26 0.58
CA HIS A 6 -3.71 11.00 1.19
C HIS A 6 -3.86 9.84 0.20
N VAL A 7 -2.78 9.08 0.08
CA VAL A 7 -2.66 7.92 -0.82
C VAL A 7 -2.56 6.60 -0.06
N ALA A 8 -2.53 6.64 1.27
CA ALA A 8 -2.48 5.45 2.11
C ALA A 8 -3.74 4.61 1.90
N TRP A 9 -3.55 3.36 1.52
CA TRP A 9 -4.63 2.38 1.40
C TRP A 9 -4.80 1.61 2.71
N LEU A 10 -3.69 1.09 3.22
CA LEU A 10 -3.61 0.40 4.50
C LEU A 10 -2.43 0.96 5.29
N GLU A 11 -2.61 1.17 6.59
CA GLU A 11 -1.52 1.53 7.50
C GLU A 11 -1.55 0.59 8.70
N LEU A 12 -0.37 0.20 9.18
CA LEU A 12 -0.23 -0.54 10.42
C LEU A 12 0.30 0.40 11.50
N ILE A 13 -0.45 0.52 12.58
CA ILE A 13 -0.12 1.37 13.73
C ILE A 13 -0.07 0.54 15.00
N GLU A 14 0.73 0.97 15.97
CA GLU A 14 0.78 0.35 17.29
C GLU A 14 -0.31 0.95 18.17
N GLY A 15 -1.06 0.09 18.86
CA GLY A 15 -2.04 0.49 19.88
C GLY A 15 -1.92 -0.33 21.16
N ASP A 16 -2.74 0.01 22.14
CA ASP A 16 -2.60 -0.46 23.53
C ASP A 16 -2.72 -2.00 23.68
N ALA A 17 -3.44 -2.66 22.78
CA ALA A 17 -3.66 -4.10 22.77
C ALA A 17 -2.85 -4.84 21.67
N GLY A 18 -1.91 -4.15 21.02
CA GLY A 18 -1.15 -4.63 19.87
C GLY A 18 -1.42 -3.82 18.60
N PRO A 19 -0.86 -4.22 17.45
CA PRO A 19 -1.02 -3.48 16.21
C PRO A 19 -2.48 -3.36 15.76
N HIS A 20 -2.84 -2.27 15.08
CA HIS A 20 -4.14 -2.08 14.43
C HIS A 20 -3.94 -1.79 12.96
N LEU A 21 -4.84 -2.33 12.13
CA LEU A 21 -4.89 -2.04 10.71
C LEU A 21 -5.83 -0.84 10.47
N ILE A 22 -5.31 0.23 9.89
CA ILE A 22 -6.12 1.36 9.43
C ILE A 22 -6.44 1.15 7.95
N TYR A 23 -7.72 1.17 7.61
CA TYR A 23 -8.20 1.23 6.24
C TYR A 23 -8.65 2.65 5.89
N GLY A 24 -7.91 3.31 4.99
CA GLY A 24 -8.12 4.73 4.63
C GLY A 24 -9.11 4.97 3.50
N TRP A 25 -9.92 3.97 3.11
CA TRP A 25 -10.90 4.08 2.02
C TRP A 25 -10.35 4.51 0.64
N ARG A 26 -9.03 4.49 0.46
CA ARG A 26 -8.38 4.99 -0.77
C ARG A 26 -8.87 4.32 -2.04
N LEU A 27 -9.04 3.00 -2.03
CA LEU A 27 -9.58 2.25 -3.17
C LEU A 27 -10.99 2.75 -3.55
N ALA A 28 -11.86 2.95 -2.57
CA ALA A 28 -13.20 3.47 -2.80
C ALA A 28 -13.19 4.92 -3.33
N CYS A 29 -12.20 5.73 -2.94
CA CYS A 29 -11.99 7.05 -3.53
C CYS A 29 -11.53 6.96 -4.99
N LEU A 30 -10.55 6.12 -5.30
CA LEU A 30 -10.02 5.96 -6.66
C LEU A 30 -11.06 5.39 -7.62
N LEU A 31 -11.90 4.46 -7.18
CA LEU A 31 -13.00 3.93 -7.98
C LEU A 31 -13.98 5.03 -8.41
N LYS A 32 -14.17 6.10 -7.63
CA LYS A 32 -15.02 7.25 -8.00
C LYS A 32 -14.36 8.19 -9.01
N GLU A 33 -13.05 8.07 -9.21
CA GLU A 33 -12.30 8.87 -10.19
C GLU A 33 -12.33 8.25 -11.59
N LEU A 34 -12.76 6.98 -11.70
CA LEU A 34 -12.92 6.27 -12.97
C LEU A 34 -14.12 6.79 -13.76
N GLU A 35 -14.05 6.73 -15.10
CA GLU A 35 -15.10 7.24 -16.00
C GLU A 35 -16.41 6.43 -15.90
N ALA A 36 -16.30 5.11 -15.85
CA ALA A 36 -17.40 4.15 -15.75
C ALA A 36 -17.06 3.03 -14.75
N PRO A 37 -17.08 3.30 -13.43
CA PRO A 37 -16.58 2.37 -12.41
C PRO A 37 -17.25 0.99 -12.38
N GLY A 38 -18.50 0.90 -12.86
CA GLY A 38 -19.26 -0.36 -12.93
C GLY A 38 -18.99 -1.20 -14.18
N GLU A 39 -18.33 -0.64 -15.19
CA GLU A 39 -18.03 -1.29 -16.47
C GLU A 39 -16.53 -1.54 -16.66
N GLN A 40 -15.70 -0.80 -15.94
CA GLN A 40 -14.24 -0.96 -15.95
C GLN A 40 -13.82 -2.11 -15.03
N HIS A 41 -12.68 -2.71 -15.37
CA HIS A 41 -12.04 -3.81 -14.65
C HIS A 41 -10.65 -3.36 -14.18
N PRO A 42 -10.56 -2.64 -13.04
CA PRO A 42 -9.29 -2.15 -12.55
C PRO A 42 -8.35 -3.29 -12.21
N GLN A 43 -7.08 -3.12 -12.54
CA GLN A 43 -6.01 -4.05 -12.22
C GLN A 43 -5.07 -3.42 -11.21
N VAL A 44 -4.56 -4.21 -10.27
CA VAL A 44 -3.64 -3.76 -9.24
C VAL A 44 -2.27 -4.39 -9.47
N THR A 45 -1.28 -3.54 -9.75
CA THR A 45 0.13 -3.95 -9.71
C THR A 45 0.75 -3.48 -8.39
N PHE A 46 1.33 -4.40 -7.65
CA PHE A 46 1.93 -4.12 -6.34
C PHE A 46 3.46 -4.07 -6.42
N PHE A 47 4.01 -2.92 -6.05
CA PHE A 47 5.43 -2.61 -6.10
C PHE A 47 6.06 -2.68 -4.71
N ILE A 48 7.03 -3.58 -4.51
CA ILE A 48 7.73 -3.78 -3.24
C ILE A 48 9.20 -3.39 -3.38
N GLY A 49 9.64 -2.42 -2.59
CA GLY A 49 11.00 -1.91 -2.63
C GLY A 49 11.09 -0.46 -2.19
N TRP A 50 12.22 0.18 -2.48
CA TRP A 50 12.53 1.54 -2.04
C TRP A 50 12.97 2.43 -3.19
N LYS A 51 14.28 2.56 -3.45
CA LYS A 51 14.81 3.55 -4.40
C LYS A 51 14.48 3.17 -5.83
N ARG A 52 14.81 1.94 -6.25
CA ARG A 52 14.54 1.44 -7.61
C ARG A 52 13.05 1.35 -7.86
N LYS A 53 12.28 0.92 -6.85
CA LYS A 53 10.82 0.97 -6.88
C LYS A 53 10.29 2.38 -7.18
N ASN A 54 10.75 3.39 -6.44
CA ASN A 54 10.32 4.77 -6.62
C ASN A 54 10.75 5.34 -7.98
N GLU A 55 11.91 4.95 -8.50
CA GLU A 55 12.36 5.29 -9.86
C GLU A 55 11.40 4.71 -10.91
N ALA A 56 11.00 3.45 -10.77
CA ALA A 56 10.05 2.81 -11.67
C ALA A 56 8.65 3.44 -11.60
N LEU A 57 8.12 3.67 -10.39
CA LEU A 57 6.79 4.29 -10.21
C LEU A 57 6.71 5.70 -10.79
N ARG A 58 7.81 6.48 -10.78
CA ARG A 58 7.85 7.78 -11.47
C ARG A 58 7.68 7.64 -12.98
N GLN A 59 8.18 6.56 -13.57
CA GLN A 59 8.01 6.31 -15.01
C GLN A 59 6.58 5.85 -15.32
N PHE A 60 6.01 4.96 -14.51
CA PHE A 60 4.64 4.47 -14.71
C PHE A 60 3.57 5.52 -14.44
N CYS A 61 3.70 6.31 -13.38
CA CYS A 61 2.71 7.34 -13.02
C CYS A 61 2.96 8.68 -13.71
N ASN A 62 3.66 8.71 -14.85
CA ASN A 62 3.96 9.93 -15.62
C ASN A 62 4.49 11.10 -14.77
N GLY A 63 5.38 10.81 -13.81
CA GLY A 63 5.97 11.80 -12.90
C GLY A 63 5.04 12.35 -11.81
N GLN A 64 3.77 11.93 -11.74
CA GLN A 64 2.84 12.35 -10.70
C GLN A 64 3.08 11.62 -9.37
N PHE A 65 3.81 10.51 -9.40
CA PHE A 65 4.22 9.80 -8.18
C PHE A 65 5.17 10.66 -7.35
N ARG A 66 4.75 10.99 -6.13
CA ARG A 66 5.57 11.67 -5.13
C ARG A 66 5.92 10.68 -4.02
N PRO A 67 7.19 10.25 -3.90
CA PRO A 67 7.58 9.41 -2.80
C PRO A 67 7.37 10.17 -1.49
N ARG A 68 6.76 9.50 -0.50
CA ARG A 68 6.54 10.07 0.83
C ARG A 68 7.87 10.22 1.57
N ASN A 69 7.93 11.19 2.49
CA ASN A 69 9.11 11.39 3.34
C ASN A 69 9.40 10.14 4.18
N ARG A 70 10.70 9.84 4.38
CA ARG A 70 11.23 8.68 5.12
C ARG A 70 10.64 8.45 6.53
N HIS A 71 9.99 9.46 7.11
CA HIS A 71 9.45 9.44 8.46
C HIS A 71 7.98 9.02 8.55
N GLN A 72 7.34 8.64 7.43
CA GLN A 72 5.89 8.39 7.38
C GLN A 72 5.50 7.10 6.61
N SER A 73 6.42 6.17 6.35
CA SER A 73 6.23 5.11 5.34
C SER A 73 5.88 3.72 5.92
N ASN A 74 4.93 3.65 6.85
CA ASN A 74 4.32 2.38 7.28
C ASN A 74 3.06 2.03 6.49
N ALA A 75 2.73 2.87 5.51
CA ALA A 75 1.55 2.73 4.69
C ALA A 75 1.87 1.89 3.45
N ILE A 76 0.96 0.97 3.13
CA ILE A 76 0.77 0.51 1.76
C ILE A 76 -0.06 1.58 1.07
N ASN A 77 0.48 2.21 0.04
CA ASN A 77 -0.25 3.26 -0.71
C ASN A 77 -0.91 2.66 -1.94
N LEU A 78 -1.87 3.41 -2.48
CA LEU A 78 -2.56 3.08 -3.71
C LEU A 78 -2.72 4.32 -4.58
N HIS A 79 -2.25 4.19 -5.82
CA HIS A 79 -2.25 5.21 -6.85
C HIS A 79 -3.08 4.76 -8.04
N LEU A 80 -3.70 5.71 -8.72
CA LEU A 80 -4.35 5.50 -10.01
C LEU A 80 -3.41 6.06 -11.08
N ASP A 81 -3.15 5.29 -12.14
CA ASP A 81 -2.53 5.83 -13.36
C ASP A 81 -3.53 6.77 -14.06
N PRO A 82 -3.24 8.08 -14.12
CA PRO A 82 -4.11 9.05 -14.77
C PRO A 82 -4.34 8.76 -16.26
N ALA A 83 -3.38 8.11 -16.93
CA ALA A 83 -3.52 7.77 -18.34
C ALA A 83 -4.50 6.61 -18.58
N SER A 84 -4.86 5.87 -17.53
CA SER A 84 -5.71 4.68 -17.60
C SER A 84 -7.14 4.91 -17.08
N VAL A 85 -7.48 6.14 -16.67
CA VAL A 85 -8.78 6.50 -16.07
C VAL A 85 -9.97 6.12 -16.94
N THR A 86 -9.82 6.25 -18.26
CA THR A 86 -10.86 5.94 -19.28
C THR A 86 -10.68 4.56 -19.90
N SER A 87 -9.63 3.82 -19.52
CA SER A 87 -9.34 2.49 -20.04
C SER A 87 -10.30 1.46 -19.44
N GLN A 88 -10.72 0.47 -20.22
CA GLN A 88 -11.46 -0.68 -19.69
C GLN A 88 -10.67 -1.40 -18.57
N HIS A 89 -9.33 -1.38 -18.66
CA HIS A 89 -8.43 -1.93 -17.66
C HIS A 89 -7.62 -0.82 -16.99
N SER A 90 -8.27 -0.02 -16.15
CA SER A 90 -7.61 1.02 -15.36
C SER A 90 -6.52 0.43 -14.47
N GLN A 91 -5.36 1.07 -14.45
CA GLN A 91 -4.19 0.60 -13.74
C GLN A 91 -4.10 1.28 -12.38
N PHE A 92 -4.14 0.48 -11.33
CA PHE A 92 -3.82 0.89 -9.98
C PHE A 92 -2.43 0.40 -9.61
N PHE A 93 -1.64 1.29 -9.02
CA PHE A 93 -0.31 0.98 -8.52
C PHE A 93 -0.33 1.02 -7.01
N ALA A 94 -0.23 -0.15 -6.38
CA ALA A 94 0.02 -0.25 -4.97
C ALA A 94 1.53 -0.20 -4.72
N ASP A 95 1.97 0.44 -3.64
CA ASP A 95 3.39 0.47 -3.29
C ASP A 95 3.62 0.33 -1.79
N TRP A 96 4.70 -0.37 -1.43
CA TRP A 96 5.14 -0.52 -0.05
C TRP A 96 6.66 -0.42 0.05
N ASP A 97 7.15 0.18 1.15
CA ASP A 97 8.57 0.31 1.46
C ASP A 97 8.98 -0.75 2.47
N CYS A 98 9.61 -1.82 1.97
CA CYS A 98 10.06 -2.96 2.76
C CYS A 98 11.34 -2.69 3.56
N THR A 99 11.91 -1.47 3.53
CA THR A 99 13.11 -1.14 4.32
C THR A 99 12.81 -0.84 5.78
N ARG A 100 11.53 -0.67 6.14
CA ARG A 100 11.09 -0.41 7.51
C ARG A 100 9.90 -1.29 7.86
N TRP A 101 10.10 -2.13 8.87
CA TRP A 101 9.10 -3.05 9.42
C TRP A 101 8.58 -2.55 10.77
N ASP A 102 9.18 -1.48 11.31
CA ASP A 102 8.79 -0.92 12.60
C ASP A 102 7.34 -0.43 12.52
N ILE A 103 6.50 -0.91 13.43
CA ILE A 103 5.13 -0.42 13.57
C ILE A 103 5.20 0.85 14.43
N LEU A 104 4.79 1.98 13.86
CA LEU A 104 4.86 3.25 14.55
C LEU A 104 3.65 3.46 15.45
N PRO A 105 3.81 4.12 16.60
CA PRO A 105 2.69 4.47 17.46
C PRO A 105 1.69 5.36 16.72
N ALA A 106 0.41 5.14 16.99
CA ALA A 106 -0.66 5.96 16.45
C ALA A 106 -0.43 7.45 16.78
N VAL A 107 -0.34 8.30 15.75
CA VAL A 107 -0.41 9.75 15.95
C VAL A 107 -1.89 10.10 16.08
N ASN A 108 -2.32 10.44 17.29
CA ASN A 108 -3.72 10.59 17.72
C ASN A 108 -4.51 11.77 17.10
N SER A 109 -4.17 12.22 15.89
CA SER A 109 -4.96 13.22 15.17
C SER A 109 -5.88 12.54 14.16
N PRO A 110 -7.20 12.48 14.39
CA PRO A 110 -8.13 11.91 13.41
C PRO A 110 -8.05 12.70 12.10
N LYS A 111 -7.89 11.99 10.98
CA LYS A 111 -7.86 12.64 9.66
C LYS A 111 -9.27 13.03 9.27
N THR A 112 -9.57 14.33 9.24
CA THR A 112 -10.93 14.84 8.93
C THR A 112 -11.24 14.93 7.43
N CYS A 113 -10.27 14.62 6.57
CA CYS A 113 -10.40 14.77 5.12
C CYS A 113 -10.98 13.56 4.39
N HIS A 114 -11.01 12.39 5.02
CA HIS A 114 -11.59 11.15 4.48
C HIS A 114 -12.05 10.23 5.62
N CYS A 115 -12.80 9.18 5.27
CA CYS A 115 -13.18 8.13 6.21
C CYS A 115 -11.98 7.22 6.50
N GLU A 116 -11.80 6.86 7.76
CA GLU A 116 -10.84 5.85 8.19
C GLU A 116 -11.58 4.82 9.03
N GLU A 117 -11.26 3.54 8.82
CA GLU A 117 -11.69 2.45 9.68
C GLU A 117 -10.49 1.88 10.41
N ILE A 118 -10.61 1.76 11.74
CA ILE A 118 -9.61 1.10 12.57
C ILE A 118 -10.10 -0.33 12.82
N ILE A 119 -9.35 -1.28 12.30
CA ILE A 119 -9.66 -2.71 12.38
C ILE A 119 -8.72 -3.32 13.43
N SER A 120 -9.30 -3.73 14.56
CA SER A 120 -8.58 -4.53 15.56
C SER A 120 -8.39 -5.94 15.04
N VAL A 121 -7.14 -6.30 14.78
CA VAL A 121 -6.76 -7.65 14.34
C VAL A 121 -6.22 -8.40 15.55
N ASN A 122 -6.73 -9.62 15.77
CA ASN A 122 -6.17 -10.52 16.77
C ASN A 122 -4.91 -11.16 16.19
N TRP A 123 -3.79 -10.46 16.36
CA TRP A 123 -2.48 -10.97 15.93
C TRP A 123 -2.13 -12.20 16.77
N PRO A 124 -1.71 -13.31 16.15
CA PRO A 124 -1.36 -14.50 16.92
C PRO A 124 -0.21 -14.15 17.88
N HIS A 125 -0.47 -14.20 19.19
CA HIS A 125 0.50 -13.88 20.27
C HIS A 125 1.83 -14.65 20.21
N ARG A 126 1.96 -15.63 19.30
CA ARG A 126 3.14 -16.49 19.10
C ARG A 126 3.60 -16.55 17.64
N ALA A 127 3.11 -15.68 16.76
CA ALA A 127 3.59 -15.69 15.38
C ALA A 127 5.05 -15.24 15.37
N LEU A 128 5.92 -16.09 14.81
CA LEU A 128 7.25 -15.71 14.34
C LEU A 128 7.17 -14.76 13.13
N SER A 129 5.98 -14.60 12.55
CA SER A 129 5.70 -13.82 11.35
C SER A 129 5.29 -12.39 11.72
N ASP A 130 5.85 -11.43 11.00
CA ASP A 130 5.53 -10.02 11.16
C ASP A 130 4.08 -9.75 10.72
N PRO A 131 3.31 -8.89 11.40
CA PRO A 131 2.02 -8.41 10.89
C PRO A 131 2.02 -8.00 9.41
N TYR A 132 3.11 -7.41 8.91
CA TYR A 132 3.24 -7.10 7.47
C TYR A 132 3.26 -8.36 6.59
N ASP A 133 3.86 -9.46 7.02
CA ASP A 133 3.85 -10.73 6.27
C ASP A 133 2.42 -11.22 6.07
N LEU A 134 1.61 -11.16 7.13
CA LEU A 134 0.19 -11.56 7.06
C LEU A 134 -0.60 -10.63 6.13
N ILE A 135 -0.40 -9.32 6.22
CA ILE A 135 -1.08 -8.35 5.35
C ILE A 135 -0.65 -8.55 3.89
N ILE A 136 0.64 -8.70 3.62
CA ILE A 136 1.14 -8.82 2.26
C ILE A 136 0.74 -10.17 1.65
N ALA A 137 1.09 -11.27 2.31
CA ALA A 137 0.91 -12.61 1.77
C ALA A 137 -0.56 -13.08 1.80
N ARG A 138 -1.33 -12.71 2.84
CA ARG A 138 -2.70 -13.20 3.03
C ARG A 138 -3.79 -12.19 2.74
N LEU A 139 -3.47 -10.91 2.53
CA LEU A 139 -4.44 -9.92 2.10
C LEU A 139 -4.07 -9.39 0.72
N LEU A 140 -2.97 -8.63 0.58
CA LEU A 140 -2.66 -7.89 -0.64
C LEU A 140 -2.44 -8.79 -1.86
N PHE A 141 -1.64 -9.84 -1.76
CA PHE A 141 -1.35 -10.72 -2.90
C PHE A 141 -2.61 -11.37 -3.50
N GLN A 142 -3.69 -11.51 -2.74
CA GLN A 142 -4.95 -12.06 -3.26
C GLN A 142 -5.72 -11.07 -4.14
N PHE A 143 -5.42 -9.78 -4.05
CA PHE A 143 -6.09 -8.71 -4.81
C PHE A 143 -5.18 -8.05 -5.85
N CYS A 144 -3.96 -8.55 -6.03
CA CYS A 144 -3.00 -8.02 -7.00
C CYS A 144 -2.92 -8.92 -8.23
N ASP A 145 -2.99 -8.33 -9.42
CA ASP A 145 -2.78 -9.01 -10.69
C ASP A 145 -1.30 -9.30 -10.93
N VAL A 146 -0.43 -8.36 -10.53
CA VAL A 146 1.01 -8.43 -10.73
C VAL A 146 1.75 -7.95 -9.48
N VAL A 147 2.81 -8.64 -9.09
CA VAL A 147 3.70 -8.23 -8.00
C VAL A 147 5.10 -7.99 -8.55
N CYS A 148 5.61 -6.77 -8.36
CA CYS A 148 6.93 -6.34 -8.78
C CYS A 148 7.82 -6.14 -7.56
N ILE A 149 8.85 -6.99 -7.43
CA ILE A 149 9.77 -6.98 -6.29
C ILE A 149 11.14 -6.46 -6.74
N PHE A 150 11.59 -5.37 -6.13
CA PHE A 150 12.86 -4.74 -6.46
C PHE A 150 13.96 -5.33 -5.59
N VAL A 151 14.57 -6.42 -6.08
CA VAL A 151 15.57 -7.23 -5.37
C VAL A 151 16.74 -6.40 -4.83
N ASP A 152 17.25 -5.45 -5.61
CA ASP A 152 18.35 -4.57 -5.19
C ASP A 152 17.97 -3.67 -4.00
N ASP A 153 16.70 -3.28 -3.88
CA ASP A 153 16.22 -2.46 -2.77
C ASP A 153 16.10 -3.26 -1.47
N ILE A 154 15.86 -4.57 -1.56
CA ILE A 154 15.73 -5.49 -0.41
C ILE A 154 17.11 -5.96 0.08
N GLY A 155 18.15 -5.81 -0.75
CA GLY A 155 19.52 -6.22 -0.45
C GLY A 155 19.91 -7.57 -1.05
N GLY A 156 19.33 -7.93 -2.19
CA GLY A 156 19.72 -9.09 -2.99
C GLY A 156 18.72 -10.24 -2.95
N ALA A 157 18.95 -11.22 -3.83
CA ALA A 157 18.01 -12.33 -4.06
C ALA A 157 17.74 -13.16 -2.79
N GLU A 158 18.77 -13.41 -1.97
CA GLU A 158 18.61 -14.18 -0.73
C GLU A 158 17.62 -13.55 0.24
N LYS A 159 17.76 -12.24 0.50
CA LYS A 159 16.83 -11.51 1.38
C LYS A 159 15.42 -11.45 0.80
N THR A 160 15.30 -11.31 -0.52
CA THR A 160 14.00 -11.37 -1.21
C THR A 160 13.36 -12.75 -1.05
N CYS A 161 14.12 -13.84 -1.16
CA CYS A 161 13.61 -15.18 -0.91
C CYS A 161 13.18 -15.36 0.55
N SER A 162 13.90 -14.78 1.52
CA SER A 162 13.47 -14.80 2.91
C SER A 162 12.15 -14.06 3.13
N LEU A 163 11.95 -12.89 2.49
CA LEU A 163 10.69 -12.14 2.52
C LEU A 163 9.50 -12.97 1.99
N LEU A 164 9.73 -13.77 0.94
CA LEU A 164 8.65 -14.54 0.29
C LEU A 164 8.34 -15.88 0.95
N ASN A 165 9.24 -16.39 1.80
CA ASN A 165 9.09 -17.68 2.46
C ASN A 165 8.67 -17.55 3.95
N ALA A 166 8.36 -16.33 4.41
CA ALA A 166 7.96 -16.04 5.79
C ALA A 166 6.48 -16.36 6.07
#